data_AF-A0A3B9RNG8-F1
#
_entry.id   AF-A0A3B9RNG8-F1
#
_cell.length_a   1.000
_cell.length_b   1.000
_cell.length_c   1.000
_cell.angle_alpha   90.00
_cell.angle_beta   90.00
_cell.angle_gamma   90.00
#
_symmetry.space_group_name_H-M   'P 1'
#
loop_
_entity.id
_entity.type
_entity.pdbx_description
1 polymer ?
#
loop_
_entity_poly.entity_id
_entity_poly.type
_entity_poly.pdbx_seq_one_letter_code
_entity_poly.pdbx_strand_id
1 'polypeptide(L)'
;MSYTMFTEKEKLAHLEKAKANMKRGTGSFRSYAMDSGIPRSTFYKWAHAYGYCEDTQENEPDKGLVSLGKPVPFVNKELTFVVDYYGSRIEVNSEKNLVALLKGIRIAGSI
;
A
#
# COMPACT_ATOMS: atom_id res chain seq x y z
N MET A 1 16.80 -26.27 -21.81
CA MET A 1 16.47 -25.96 -20.40
C MET A 1 15.87 -27.21 -19.78
N SER A 2 16.57 -27.82 -18.83
CA SER A 2 16.07 -28.99 -18.09
C SER A 2 14.98 -28.53 -17.13
N TYR A 3 13.73 -28.93 -17.35
CA TYR A 3 12.66 -28.73 -16.40
C TYR A 3 12.84 -29.75 -15.29
N THR A 4 13.59 -29.40 -14.25
CA THR A 4 13.64 -30.20 -13.02
C THR A 4 12.24 -30.21 -12.41
N MET A 5 11.48 -31.26 -12.69
CA MET A 5 10.19 -31.48 -12.06
C MET A 5 10.43 -31.92 -10.62
N PHE A 6 10.42 -30.95 -9.71
CA PHE A 6 10.46 -31.23 -8.28
C PHE A 6 9.15 -31.87 -7.85
N THR A 7 9.26 -33.01 -7.17
CA THR A 7 8.14 -33.65 -6.50
C THR A 7 7.70 -32.82 -5.30
N GLU A 8 6.45 -33.00 -4.85
CA GLU A 8 5.94 -32.31 -3.67
C GLU A 8 6.79 -32.53 -2.41
N LYS A 9 7.30 -33.75 -2.23
CA LYS A 9 8.19 -34.09 -1.11
C LYS A 9 9.50 -33.30 -1.15
N GLU A 10 10.09 -33.14 -2.33
CA GLU A 10 11.33 -32.36 -2.49
C GLU A 10 11.09 -30.87 -2.22
N LYS A 11 9.96 -30.32 -2.70
CA LYS A 11 9.59 -28.92 -2.45
C LYS A 11 9.50 -28.64 -0.94
N LEU A 12 8.79 -29.50 -0.21
CA LEU A 12 8.66 -29.38 1.24
C LEU A 12 10.01 -29.53 1.96
N ALA A 13 10.86 -30.47 1.54
CA ALA A 13 12.19 -30.64 2.11
C ALA A 13 13.08 -29.40 1.91
N HIS A 14 12.97 -28.74 0.75
CA HIS A 14 13.67 -27.49 0.48
C HIS A 14 13.15 -26.34 1.36
N LEU A 15 11.84 -26.23 1.55
CA LEU A 15 11.23 -25.21 2.42
C LEU A 15 11.60 -25.40 3.90
N GLU A 16 11.59 -26.65 4.39
CA GLU A 16 12.02 -26.97 5.76
C GLU A 16 13.51 -26.64 5.99
N LYS A 17 14.38 -26.99 5.05
CA LYS A 17 15.81 -26.64 5.11
C LYS A 17 16.01 -25.12 5.11
N ALA A 18 15.30 -24.40 4.26
CA ALA A 18 15.36 -22.94 4.22
C ALA A 18 14.89 -22.32 5.54
N LYS A 19 13.78 -22.83 6.12
CA LYS A 19 13.26 -22.40 7.42
C LYS A 19 14.23 -22.69 8.56
N ALA A 20 14.89 -23.85 8.54
CA ALA A 20 15.92 -24.18 9.51
C ALA A 20 17.14 -23.25 9.40
N ASN A 21 17.58 -22.92 8.18
CA ASN A 21 18.70 -22.00 7.96
C ASN A 21 18.38 -20.57 8.42
N MET A 22 17.14 -20.12 8.19
CA MET A 22 16.65 -18.83 8.66
C MET A 22 16.60 -18.77 10.19
N LYS A 23 16.07 -19.81 10.85
CA LYS A 23 16.07 -19.92 12.32
C LYS A 23 17.47 -19.92 12.94
N ARG A 24 18.47 -20.45 12.23
CA ARG A 24 19.87 -20.44 12.66
C ARG A 24 20.57 -19.10 12.42
N GLY A 25 19.91 -18.13 11.77
CA GLY A 25 20.52 -16.84 11.38
C GLY A 25 21.59 -16.96 10.29
N THR A 26 21.68 -18.13 9.64
CA THR A 26 22.73 -18.44 8.65
C THR A 26 22.36 -18.05 7.22
N GLY A 27 21.14 -17.54 6.99
CA GLY A 27 20.69 -17.11 5.67
C GLY A 27 19.21 -16.75 5.61
N SER A 28 18.75 -16.46 4.40
CA SER A 28 17.35 -16.17 4.05
C SER A 28 16.83 -17.22 3.06
N PHE A 29 15.52 -17.22 2.78
CA PHE A 29 14.96 -18.05 1.71
C PHE A 29 15.55 -17.68 0.35
N ARG A 30 15.85 -16.39 0.17
CA ARG A 30 16.52 -15.91 -1.04
C ARG A 30 17.91 -16.51 -1.22
N SER A 31 18.76 -16.49 -0.19
CA SER A 31 20.11 -17.05 -0.28
C SER A 31 20.04 -18.57 -0.49
N TYR A 32 19.17 -19.26 0.25
CA TYR A 32 18.96 -20.69 0.08
C TYR A 32 18.54 -21.08 -1.34
N ALA A 33 17.62 -20.34 -1.95
CA ALA A 33 17.16 -20.59 -3.31
C ALA A 33 18.29 -20.44 -4.33
N MET A 34 19.14 -19.41 -4.19
CA MET A 34 20.31 -19.21 -5.05
C MET A 34 21.32 -20.35 -4.89
N ASP A 35 21.67 -20.72 -3.65
CA ASP A 35 22.64 -21.77 -3.35
C ASP A 35 22.16 -23.15 -3.83
N SER A 36 20.84 -23.39 -3.79
CA SER A 36 20.23 -24.64 -4.23
C SER A 36 19.98 -24.69 -5.75
N GLY A 37 20.33 -23.64 -6.50
CA GLY A 37 20.08 -23.55 -7.95
C GLY A 37 18.60 -23.46 -8.33
N ILE A 38 17.73 -23.08 -7.39
CA ILE A 38 16.29 -22.98 -7.60
C ILE A 38 15.96 -21.53 -7.96
N PRO A 39 15.26 -21.27 -9.08
CA PRO A 39 14.82 -19.91 -9.40
C PRO A 39 14.01 -19.32 -8.25
N ARG A 40 14.39 -18.12 -7.82
CA ARG A 40 13.75 -17.41 -6.70
C ARG A 40 12.23 -17.40 -6.83
N SER A 41 11.71 -17.06 -8.01
CA SER A 41 10.27 -16.99 -8.26
C SER A 41 9.57 -18.34 -8.04
N THR A 42 10.21 -19.44 -8.43
CA THR A 42 9.70 -20.80 -8.22
C THR A 42 9.69 -21.17 -6.74
N PHE A 43 10.78 -20.88 -6.03
CA PHE A 43 10.88 -21.16 -4.59
C PHE A 43 9.83 -20.39 -3.78
N TYR A 44 9.68 -19.09 -4.02
CA TYR A 44 8.68 -18.27 -3.34
C TYR A 44 7.24 -18.68 -3.69
N LYS A 45 6.97 -19.18 -4.90
CA LYS A 45 5.66 -19.78 -5.23
C LYS A 45 5.34 -20.98 -4.36
N TRP A 46 6.33 -21.85 -4.11
CA TRP A 46 6.14 -22.98 -3.20
C TRP A 46 5.96 -22.49 -1.76
N ALA A 47 6.79 -21.55 -1.31
CA ALA A 47 6.69 -20.99 0.03
C ALA A 47 5.28 -20.44 0.30
N HIS A 48 4.74 -19.63 -0.62
CA HIS A 48 3.37 -19.13 -0.52
C HIS A 48 2.31 -20.24 -0.55
N ALA A 49 2.45 -21.23 -1.44
CA ALA A 49 1.48 -22.32 -1.55
C ALA A 49 1.40 -23.18 -0.28
N TYR A 50 2.52 -23.37 0.42
CA TYR A 50 2.61 -24.17 1.65
C TYR A 50 2.61 -23.33 2.93
N GLY A 51 2.35 -22.02 2.85
CA GLY A 51 2.25 -21.15 4.03
C GLY A 51 3.58 -20.85 4.74
N TYR A 52 4.71 -20.98 4.05
CA TYR A 52 6.01 -20.53 4.55
C TYR A 52 6.17 -19.06 4.23
N CYS A 53 6.13 -18.22 5.24
CA CYS A 53 6.64 -16.85 5.15
C CYS A 53 8.03 -16.81 5.77
N GLU A 54 8.91 -16.01 5.17
CA GLU A 54 9.92 -15.33 5.97
C GLU A 54 9.07 -14.47 6.91
N ASP A 55 8.98 -14.84 8.19
CA ASP A 55 8.54 -13.89 9.19
C ASP A 55 9.53 -12.74 9.07
N THR A 56 9.21 -11.76 8.23
CA THR A 56 9.85 -10.45 8.29
C THR A 56 9.60 -10.07 9.72
N GLN A 57 10.67 -10.24 10.52
CA GLN A 57 10.86 -9.59 11.80
C GLN A 57 10.12 -8.27 11.67
N GLU A 58 8.98 -8.14 12.36
CA GLU A 58 8.29 -6.86 12.44
C GLU A 58 9.40 -5.88 12.74
N ASN A 59 9.71 -5.00 11.78
CA ASN A 59 10.82 -4.09 11.93
C ASN A 59 10.56 -3.39 13.25
N GLU A 60 11.34 -3.71 14.29
CA GLU A 60 11.27 -2.96 15.53
C GLU A 60 11.43 -1.52 15.08
N PRO A 61 10.45 -0.65 15.36
CA PRO A 61 10.48 0.69 14.81
C PRO A 61 11.77 1.32 15.29
N ASP A 62 12.63 1.65 14.33
CA ASP A 62 13.92 2.29 14.51
C ASP A 62 13.72 3.42 15.52
N LYS A 63 14.38 3.32 16.69
CA LYS A 63 14.29 4.29 17.80
C LYS A 63 14.88 5.67 17.44
N GLY A 64 14.98 6.01 16.16
CA GLY A 64 15.53 7.26 15.62
C GLY A 64 14.60 8.04 14.69
N LEU A 65 13.43 7.51 14.32
CA LEU A 65 12.46 8.25 13.50
C LEU A 65 11.46 8.97 14.42
N VAL A 66 11.52 10.30 14.42
CA VAL A 66 10.53 11.15 15.10
C VAL A 66 9.15 10.76 14.60
N SER A 67 8.26 10.43 15.52
CA SER A 67 6.88 10.02 15.24
C SER A 67 6.16 11.09 14.41
N LEU A 68 6.16 10.95 13.09
CA LEU A 68 5.20 11.61 12.23
C LEU A 68 3.87 10.93 12.54
N GLY A 69 3.07 11.56 13.40
CA GLY A 69 1.82 11.00 13.92
C GLY A 69 0.96 10.40 12.81
N LYS A 70 0.08 9.47 13.21
CA LYS A 70 -0.84 8.74 12.31
C LYS A 70 -1.40 9.67 11.23
N PRO A 71 -1.49 9.24 9.96
CA PRO A 71 -2.05 10.06 8.90
C PRO A 71 -3.43 10.55 9.36
N VAL A 72 -3.52 11.86 9.58
CA VAL A 72 -4.78 12.51 9.91
C VAL A 72 -5.68 12.24 8.71
N PRO A 73 -6.88 11.64 8.90
CA PRO A 73 -7.79 11.46 7.79
C PRO A 73 -7.99 12.83 7.15
N PHE A 74 -7.80 12.90 5.84
CA PHE A 74 -8.07 14.10 5.07
C PHE A 74 -9.55 14.40 5.22
N VAL A 75 -9.89 15.22 6.21
CA VAL A 75 -11.21 15.82 6.31
C VAL A 75 -11.30 16.65 5.05
N ASN A 76 -12.16 16.24 4.12
CA ASN A 76 -12.67 17.12 3.08
C ASN A 76 -13.26 18.33 3.82
N LYS A 77 -12.43 19.32 4.12
CA LYS A 77 -12.90 20.65 4.45
C LYS A 77 -13.74 21.02 3.24
N GLU A 78 -15.04 21.23 3.45
CA GLU A 78 -15.88 21.87 2.45
C GLU A 78 -15.12 23.12 2.00
N LEU A 79 -14.55 23.04 0.80
CA LEU A 79 -13.78 24.14 0.25
C LEU A 79 -14.80 25.21 -0.07
N THR A 80 -14.87 26.21 0.80
CA THR A 80 -15.63 27.43 0.55
C THR A 80 -14.97 28.14 -0.62
N PHE A 81 -15.67 28.20 -1.76
CA PHE A 81 -15.24 29.01 -2.88
C PHE A 81 -15.75 30.42 -2.64
N VAL A 82 -14.82 31.36 -2.60
CA VAL A 82 -15.11 32.78 -2.42
C VAL A 82 -15.23 33.41 -3.80
N VAL A 83 -16.39 34.00 -4.09
CA VAL A 83 -16.62 34.75 -5.32
C VAL A 83 -16.68 36.22 -4.96
N ASP A 84 -15.72 36.99 -5.46
CA ASP A 84 -15.71 38.45 -5.35
C ASP A 84 -16.43 39.06 -6.56
N TYR A 85 -17.51 39.82 -6.30
CA TYR A 85 -18.31 40.47 -7.34
C TYR A 85 -18.70 41.89 -6.89
N TYR A 86 -18.24 42.91 -7.62
CA TYR A 86 -18.51 44.35 -7.38
C TYR A 86 -18.40 44.78 -5.90
N GLY A 87 -17.30 44.40 -5.24
CA GLY A 87 -17.02 44.78 -3.85
C GLY A 87 -17.79 43.97 -2.80
N SER A 88 -18.60 43.00 -3.22
CA SER A 88 -19.28 42.05 -2.33
C SER A 88 -18.57 40.70 -2.39
N ARG A 89 -18.32 40.12 -1.22
CA ARG A 89 -17.70 38.80 -1.06
C ARG A 89 -18.78 37.77 -0.76
N ILE A 90 -18.92 36.77 -1.61
CA ILE A 90 -19.92 35.71 -1.47
C ILE A 90 -19.22 34.40 -1.17
N GLU A 91 -19.51 33.82 -0.01
CA GLU A 91 -18.96 32.54 0.41
C GLU A 91 -19.94 31.42 0.07
N VAL A 92 -19.49 30.45 -0.71
CA VAL A 92 -20.32 29.35 -1.17
C VAL A 92 -19.72 28.02 -0.72
N ASN A 93 -20.44 27.34 0.15
CA ASN A 93 -19.95 26.14 0.85
C ASN A 93 -20.27 24.83 0.10
N SER A 94 -21.08 24.88 -0.96
CA SER A 94 -21.41 23.68 -1.75
C SER A 94 -21.80 24.02 -3.19
N GLU A 95 -21.61 23.05 -4.09
CA GLU A 95 -21.99 23.16 -5.50
C GLU A 95 -23.50 23.45 -5.68
N LYS A 96 -24.35 22.86 -4.84
CA LYS A 96 -25.80 23.12 -4.85
C LYS A 96 -26.12 24.59 -4.56
N ASN A 97 -25.40 25.19 -3.60
CA ASN A 97 -25.57 26.59 -3.24
C ASN A 97 -25.08 27.51 -4.36
N LEU A 98 -24.00 27.13 -5.06
CA LEU A 98 -23.51 27.88 -6.22
C LEU A 98 -24.54 27.89 -7.36
N VAL A 99 -25.10 26.73 -7.67
CA VAL A 99 -26.12 26.61 -8.73
C VAL A 99 -27.38 27.42 -8.37
N ALA A 100 -27.81 27.41 -7.10
CA ALA A 100 -28.93 28.22 -6.64
C ALA A 100 -28.63 29.72 -6.78
N LEU A 101 -27.43 30.15 -6.41
CA LEU A 101 -26.99 31.55 -6.54
C LEU A 101 -26.97 32.01 -8.00
N LEU A 102 -26.37 31.22 -8.90
CA LEU A 102 -26.32 31.54 -10.34
C LEU A 102 -27.72 31.60 -10.97
N LYS A 103 -28.63 30.73 -10.55
CA LYS A 103 -30.05 30.80 -10.97
C LYS A 103 -30.72 32.08 -10.47
N GLY A 104 -30.49 32.45 -9.21
CA GLY A 104 -31.02 33.69 -8.63
C GLY A 104 -30.52 34.93 -9.38
N ILE A 105 -29.22 35.01 -9.66
CA ILE A 105 -28.61 36.10 -10.43
C ILE A 105 -29.22 36.17 -11.84
N ARG A 106 -29.37 35.02 -12.52
CA ARG A 106 -29.97 34.96 -13.86
C ARG A 106 -31.41 35.49 -13.86
N ILE A 107 -32.21 35.17 -12.84
CA ILE A 107 -33.59 35.66 -12.73
C ILE A 107 -33.58 37.17 -12.46
N ALA A 108 -32.75 37.65 -11.53
CA ALA A 108 -32.66 39.06 -11.17
C ALA A 108 -32.13 39.94 -12.31
N GLY A 109 -31.21 39.43 -13.12
CA GLY A 109 -30.63 40.13 -14.28
C GLY A 109 -31.40 39.96 -15.59
N SER A 110 -32.52 39.21 -15.58
CA SER A 110 -33.43 39.07 -16.72
C SER A 110 -34.64 40.01 -16.61
N ILE A 111 -34.59 40.96 -15.68
CA ILE A 111 -35.42 42.17 -15.60
C ILE A 111 -34.76 43.23 -16.47
#